data_AF-A0A3Q3MI75-F1
#
_entry.id   AF-A0A3Q3MI75-F1
#
_cell.length_a   1.000
_cell.length_b   1.000
_cell.length_c   1.000
_cell.angle_alpha   90.00
_cell.angle_beta   90.00
_cell.angle_gamma   90.00
#
_symmetry.space_group_name_H-M   'P 1'
#
loop_
_entity.id
_entity.type
_entity.pdbx_description
1 polymer ?
#
loop_
_entity_poly.entity_id
_entity_poly.type
_entity_poly.pdbx_seq_one_letter_code
_entity_poly.pdbx_strand_id
1 'polypeptide(L)'
;MTSQSAKTLLTLDAEAVALLKQGINFKKSQEDGKCYIIYKNNDGLRACKNQCKHQGGLFIKDIEDLDVGFFVFCSHRTVKCTKHNWKLNVSSMKYVNPPDSFFQDELGEFCNYTHLSAGPKPPEDAPPRSIIPCNVILSDDTQMTYMTHACMEVQLGQKRFMFDPWLIGPAFARGWWLVHEPPTDCLDRMCTADFIYISHMHSDYLSYPTLKVLSDRRPDAPIFVSDTSRPVFWLQSQVKQTNINVVPFGVWQNLDEHLRFMILMDGVHPEMDTCIILEYKGHMILNTVDCTRPNGGRLPEKVDLMMSDFAGGASGFPMTFCGGKYNDSWKAGFIKNERNKLLNYKAQLVKSLEPRIYCPFAGYFVEAHPSDR
;
A
#
# COMPACT_ATOMS: atom_id res chain seq x y z
N MET A 1 -24.61 -13.84 10.71
CA MET A 1 -23.90 -13.20 11.83
C MET A 1 -22.65 -14.03 12.12
N THR A 2 -21.52 -13.72 11.50
CA THR A 2 -20.23 -14.32 11.86
C THR A 2 -19.59 -13.41 12.91
N SER A 3 -19.35 -13.95 14.11
CA SER A 3 -18.74 -13.22 15.21
C SER A 3 -17.38 -12.64 14.81
N GLN A 4 -17.14 -11.37 15.13
CA GLN A 4 -15.79 -10.82 15.16
C GLN A 4 -14.90 -11.73 16.02
N SER A 5 -13.92 -12.41 15.42
CA SER A 5 -12.94 -13.17 16.20
C SER A 5 -11.84 -12.22 16.65
N ALA A 6 -11.83 -11.85 17.93
CA ALA A 6 -10.66 -11.22 18.53
C ALA A 6 -9.48 -12.21 18.45
N LYS A 7 -8.41 -11.84 17.73
CA LYS A 7 -7.18 -12.64 17.70
C LYS A 7 -6.28 -12.13 18.82
N THR A 8 -5.92 -13.02 19.74
CA THR A 8 -4.89 -12.75 20.74
C THR A 8 -3.56 -12.56 20.01
N LEU A 9 -2.88 -11.45 20.28
CA LEU A 9 -1.61 -11.10 19.65
C LEU A 9 -0.42 -11.30 20.59
N LEU A 10 -0.64 -11.03 21.88
CA LEU A 10 0.35 -11.19 22.92
C LEU A 10 -0.38 -11.59 24.21
N THR A 11 0.13 -12.62 24.88
CA THR A 11 -0.33 -13.01 26.22
C THR A 11 0.78 -12.70 27.21
N LEU A 12 0.47 -11.94 28.25
CA LEU A 12 1.36 -11.73 29.39
C LEU A 12 0.68 -12.27 30.64
N ASP A 13 1.38 -13.09 31.41
CA ASP A 13 0.92 -13.49 32.73
C ASP A 13 1.18 -12.39 33.77
N ALA A 14 0.65 -12.59 34.99
CA ALA A 14 0.76 -11.62 36.07
C ALA A 14 2.22 -11.32 36.45
N GLU A 15 3.11 -12.31 36.36
CA GLU A 15 4.54 -12.13 36.65
C GLU A 15 5.22 -11.28 35.57
N ALA A 16 4.97 -11.58 34.30
CA ALA A 16 5.49 -10.83 33.16
C ALA A 16 5.01 -9.37 33.17
N VAL A 17 3.78 -9.10 33.63
CA VAL A 17 3.26 -7.75 33.83
C VAL A 17 3.89 -7.04 35.02
N ALA A 18 4.11 -7.75 36.13
CA ALA A 18 4.82 -7.21 37.29
C ALA A 18 6.26 -6.79 36.92
N LEU A 19 6.91 -7.54 36.03
CA LEU A 19 8.26 -7.28 35.53
C LEU A 19 8.34 -6.14 34.49
N LEU A 20 7.22 -5.59 34.02
CA LEU A 20 7.24 -4.42 33.12
C LEU A 20 7.78 -3.19 33.87
N LYS A 21 8.80 -2.55 33.29
CA LYS A 21 9.37 -1.30 33.79
C LYS A 21 8.42 -0.14 33.52
N GLN A 22 8.46 0.91 34.34
CA GLN A 22 7.78 2.16 34.00
C GLN A 22 8.33 2.73 32.68
N GLY A 23 7.44 3.20 31.82
CA GLY A 23 7.75 3.66 30.46
C GLY A 23 7.68 2.56 29.40
N ILE A 24 8.57 2.62 28.41
CA ILE A 24 8.55 1.77 27.21
C ILE A 24 9.14 0.38 27.46
N ASN A 25 8.38 -0.66 27.09
CA ASN A 25 8.81 -2.06 27.11
C ASN A 25 8.59 -2.68 25.73
N PHE A 26 9.60 -3.40 25.21
CA PHE A 26 9.46 -4.19 23.98
C PHE A 26 9.24 -5.65 24.34
N LYS A 27 8.18 -6.27 23.81
CA LYS A 27 7.84 -7.68 24.06
C LYS A 27 7.60 -8.40 22.74
N LYS A 28 8.26 -9.55 22.58
CA LYS A 28 8.09 -10.41 21.41
C LYS A 28 7.03 -11.46 21.72
N SER A 29 6.04 -11.60 20.86
CA SER A 29 5.06 -12.67 20.95
C SER A 29 5.69 -13.98 20.48
N GLN A 30 5.44 -15.05 21.23
CA GLN A 30 5.86 -16.40 20.83
C GLN A 30 4.94 -16.98 19.76
N GLU A 31 3.69 -16.51 19.67
CA GLU A 31 2.68 -17.03 18.74
C GLU A 31 2.93 -16.57 17.30
N ASP A 32 3.21 -15.28 17.09
CA ASP A 32 3.41 -14.73 15.74
C ASP A 32 4.84 -14.21 15.47
N GLY A 33 5.73 -14.30 16.47
CA GLY A 33 7.11 -13.85 16.39
C GLY A 33 7.30 -12.34 16.26
N LYS A 34 6.23 -11.54 16.32
CA LYS A 34 6.28 -10.08 16.17
C LYS A 34 6.59 -9.39 17.50
N CYS A 35 7.12 -8.18 17.40
CA CYS A 35 7.44 -7.36 18.55
C CYS A 35 6.32 -6.31 18.77
N TYR A 36 6.01 -6.07 20.04
CA TYR A 36 5.00 -5.15 20.52
C TYR A 36 5.63 -4.15 21.47
N ILE A 37 5.10 -2.94 21.50
CA ILE A 37 5.50 -1.89 22.42
C ILE A 37 4.42 -1.80 23.49
N ILE A 38 4.82 -1.93 24.74
CA ILE A 38 3.96 -1.77 25.91
C ILE A 38 4.47 -0.58 26.69
N TYR A 39 3.62 0.45 26.78
CA TYR A 39 3.87 1.63 27.57
C TYR A 39 3.14 1.50 28.91
N LYS A 40 3.91 1.47 29.99
CA LYS A 40 3.40 1.46 31.37
C LYS A 40 3.56 2.86 31.96
N ASN A 41 2.46 3.40 32.48
CA ASN A 41 2.47 4.61 33.31
C ASN A 41 1.68 4.35 34.60
N ASN A 42 1.56 5.38 35.44
CA ASN A 42 0.77 5.28 36.67
C ASN A 42 -0.74 5.06 36.39
N ASP A 43 -1.21 5.47 35.21
CA ASP A 43 -2.63 5.42 34.84
C ASP A 43 -3.04 4.10 34.15
N GLY A 44 -2.07 3.22 33.84
CA GLY A 44 -2.35 1.90 33.25
C GLY A 44 -1.31 1.42 32.24
N LEU A 45 -1.75 0.54 31.34
CA LEU A 45 -0.97 0.01 30.23
C LEU A 45 -1.58 0.47 28.90
N ARG A 46 -0.71 0.84 27.97
CA ARG A 46 -1.06 1.07 26.56
C ARG A 46 -0.17 0.16 25.71
N ALA A 47 -0.67 -0.31 24.58
CA ALA A 47 0.11 -1.17 23.71
C ALA A 47 -0.09 -0.85 22.23
N CYS A 48 0.96 -1.05 21.44
CA CYS A 48 0.87 -0.98 19.99
C CYS A 48 1.82 -2.00 19.34
N LYS A 49 1.63 -2.26 18.04
CA LYS A 49 2.61 -3.07 17.27
C LYS A 49 3.93 -2.31 17.20
N ASN A 50 5.06 -3.00 17.32
CA ASN A 50 6.38 -2.41 17.06
C ASN A 50 6.62 -2.28 15.55
N GLN A 51 5.78 -1.52 14.86
CA GLN A 51 5.86 -1.29 13.43
C GLN A 51 5.32 0.10 13.12
N CYS A 52 6.18 0.93 12.54
CA CYS A 52 5.86 2.28 12.12
C CYS A 52 4.79 2.26 11.02
N LYS A 53 3.73 3.06 11.20
CA LYS A 53 2.63 3.20 10.26
C LYS A 53 2.97 3.91 8.95
N HIS A 54 4.11 4.60 8.88
CA HIS A 54 4.67 5.13 7.65
C HIS A 54 5.21 3.99 6.77
N GLN A 55 6.53 3.74 6.79
CA GLN A 55 7.17 2.74 5.93
C GLN A 55 7.35 1.36 6.58
N GLY A 56 6.60 1.04 7.63
CA GLY A 56 6.67 -0.28 8.27
C GLY A 56 7.96 -0.59 9.04
N GLY A 57 8.81 0.41 9.31
CA GLY A 57 10.06 0.24 10.06
C GLY A 57 9.81 -0.14 11.52
N LEU A 58 10.72 -0.90 12.14
CA LEU A 58 10.64 -1.16 13.58
C LEU A 58 10.96 0.11 14.36
N PHE A 59 10.38 0.25 15.54
CA PHE A 59 10.79 1.28 16.49
C PHE A 59 11.86 0.77 17.44
N ILE A 60 12.78 1.67 17.77
CA ILE A 60 13.78 1.51 18.82
C ILE A 60 13.63 2.63 19.84
N LYS A 61 14.11 2.43 21.07
CA LYS A 61 14.13 3.50 22.07
C LYS A 61 14.98 4.66 21.53
N ASP A 62 14.48 5.89 21.61
CA ASP A 62 15.26 7.04 21.18
C ASP A 62 16.28 7.42 22.26
N ILE A 63 17.56 7.26 21.95
CA ILE A 63 18.67 7.54 22.88
C ILE A 63 18.94 9.05 22.95
N GLU A 64 18.53 9.82 21.94
CA GLU A 64 18.66 11.29 21.94
C GLU A 64 17.61 11.99 22.83
N ASP A 65 16.62 11.24 23.32
CA ASP A 65 15.61 11.72 24.27
C ASP A 65 16.11 11.58 25.74
N LEU A 66 17.42 11.43 25.94
CA LEU A 66 18.08 11.42 27.25
C LEU A 66 18.29 12.86 27.75
N ASP A 67 17.43 13.30 28.67
CA ASP A 67 17.60 14.41 29.63
C ASP A 67 18.64 15.51 29.26
N VAL A 68 18.38 16.29 28.22
CA VAL A 68 19.02 17.60 28.01
C VAL A 68 17.96 18.68 27.79
N GLY A 69 17.37 19.16 28.89
CA GLY A 69 16.51 20.34 28.87
C GLY A 69 15.68 20.51 30.13
N PHE A 70 15.65 21.74 30.64
CA PHE A 70 15.02 22.21 31.89
C PHE A 70 13.48 22.02 32.02
N PHE A 71 12.86 21.22 31.14
CA PHE A 71 11.44 20.85 31.16
C PHE A 71 11.29 19.32 31.35
N VAL A 72 11.27 18.91 32.62
CA VAL A 72 11.31 17.51 33.09
C VAL A 72 9.93 16.82 33.02
N PHE A 73 9.37 16.61 31.82
CA PHE A 73 8.15 15.78 31.69
C PHE A 73 8.03 14.88 30.44
N CYS A 74 8.96 14.91 29.48
CA CYS A 74 8.80 14.16 28.20
C CYS A 74 9.73 12.96 27.95
N SER A 75 10.82 12.77 28.69
CA SER A 75 12.01 11.98 28.27
C SER A 75 11.90 10.44 28.23
N HIS A 76 10.70 9.84 28.34
CA HIS A 76 10.54 8.38 28.40
C HIS A 76 9.40 7.82 27.53
N ARG A 77 8.86 8.64 26.64
CA ARG A 77 7.60 8.33 25.94
C ARG A 77 7.78 8.20 24.44
N THR A 78 8.99 8.37 23.92
CA THR A 78 9.25 8.45 22.49
C THR A 78 10.06 7.25 22.00
N VAL A 79 9.65 6.69 20.86
CA VAL A 79 10.41 5.67 20.13
C VAL A 79 10.70 6.15 18.71
N LYS A 80 11.87 5.82 18.16
CA LYS A 80 12.35 6.26 16.84
C LYS A 80 12.28 5.12 15.82
N CYS A 81 11.71 5.39 14.65
CA CYS A 81 11.62 4.46 13.53
C CYS A 81 13.01 4.27 12.89
N THR A 82 13.41 3.01 12.70
CA THR A 82 14.72 2.66 12.12
C THR A 82 14.87 2.97 10.63
N LYS A 83 13.77 3.25 9.91
CA LYS A 83 13.82 3.52 8.45
C LYS A 83 14.04 4.98 8.09
N HIS A 84 13.37 5.90 8.80
CA HIS A 84 13.29 7.31 8.42
C HIS A 84 13.29 8.26 9.64
N ASN A 85 13.67 7.77 10.82
CA ASN A 85 13.86 8.54 12.06
C ASN A 85 12.63 9.32 12.57
N TRP A 86 11.43 9.02 12.08
CA TRP A 86 10.21 9.55 12.67
C TRP A 86 10.01 8.96 14.06
N LYS A 87 9.49 9.77 14.95
CA LYS A 87 9.33 9.49 16.36
C LYS A 87 7.86 9.33 16.69
N LEU A 88 7.53 8.29 17.45
CA LEU A 88 6.19 8.02 17.97
C LEU A 88 6.18 8.27 19.48
N ASN A 89 5.26 9.11 19.95
CA ASN A 89 4.97 9.24 21.37
C ASN A 89 3.98 8.13 21.78
N VAL A 90 4.48 7.10 22.45
CA VAL A 90 3.70 5.91 22.82
C VAL A 90 2.67 6.17 23.92
N SER A 91 2.77 7.29 24.63
CA SER A 91 1.78 7.68 25.63
C SER A 91 0.57 8.38 25.05
N SER A 92 0.61 8.80 23.79
CA SER A 92 -0.49 9.44 23.06
C SER A 92 -0.83 8.73 21.75
N MET A 93 0.04 7.81 21.31
CA MET A 93 0.05 7.17 20.00
C MET A 93 0.17 8.16 18.83
N LYS A 94 0.64 9.39 19.08
CA LYS A 94 0.86 10.42 18.06
C LYS A 94 2.31 10.43 17.58
N TYR A 95 2.49 10.59 16.28
CA TYR A 95 3.79 10.87 15.71
C TYR A 95 4.21 12.31 16.03
N VAL A 96 5.47 12.48 16.44
CA VAL A 96 6.02 13.76 16.91
C VAL A 96 6.68 14.52 15.75
N ASN A 97 7.27 13.79 14.80
CA ASN A 97 7.87 14.36 13.61
C ASN A 97 7.59 13.45 12.40
N PRO A 98 6.90 13.96 11.36
CA PRO A 98 6.27 15.28 11.30
C PRO A 98 5.10 15.39 12.31
N PRO A 99 4.89 16.58 12.93
CA PRO A 99 3.72 16.84 13.76
C PRO A 99 2.44 16.77 12.91
N ASP A 100 1.30 16.54 13.57
CA ASP A 100 -0.03 16.48 12.93
C ASP A 100 -0.17 15.45 11.78
N SER A 101 0.64 14.39 11.83
CA SER A 101 0.51 13.23 10.95
C SER A 101 -0.53 12.23 11.49
N PHE A 102 -0.38 10.93 11.22
CA PHE A 102 -1.34 9.91 11.64
C PHE A 102 -1.08 9.39 13.06
N PHE A 103 -2.05 8.65 13.60
CA PHE A 103 -1.97 7.97 14.90
C PHE A 103 -1.58 6.51 14.72
N GLN A 104 -0.74 6.00 15.62
CA GLN A 104 -0.50 4.57 15.75
C GLN A 104 -1.75 3.88 16.32
N ASP A 105 -2.10 2.73 15.77
CA ASP A 105 -3.24 1.96 16.26
C ASP A 105 -2.91 1.40 17.66
N GLU A 106 -3.75 1.73 18.64
CA GLU A 106 -3.66 1.16 19.98
C GLU A 106 -4.31 -0.22 20.00
N LEU A 107 -3.62 -1.19 20.61
CA LEU A 107 -4.13 -2.54 20.82
C LEU A 107 -4.79 -2.55 22.21
N GLY A 108 -6.04 -3.02 22.32
CA GLY A 108 -6.74 -3.01 23.61
C GLY A 108 -8.00 -3.86 23.67
N GLU A 109 -7.97 -4.88 24.54
CA GLU A 109 -8.69 -4.97 25.82
C GLU A 109 -7.68 -5.57 26.82
N PHE A 110 -7.63 -5.12 28.09
CA PHE A 110 -6.81 -5.75 29.14
C PHE A 110 -7.76 -6.40 30.15
N CYS A 111 -8.03 -7.70 30.02
CA CYS A 111 -8.83 -8.43 31.02
C CYS A 111 -7.94 -8.93 32.17
N ASN A 112 -8.55 -9.31 33.31
CA ASN A 112 -7.92 -9.63 34.61
C ASN A 112 -6.83 -10.73 34.61
N TYR A 113 -6.51 -11.30 33.44
CA TYR A 113 -5.25 -11.96 33.09
C TYR A 113 -4.88 -11.47 31.68
N THR A 114 -3.66 -10.99 31.48
CA THR A 114 -3.35 -9.91 30.55
C THR A 114 -3.24 -10.38 29.09
N HIS A 115 -4.39 -10.61 28.46
CA HIS A 115 -4.51 -10.85 27.03
C HIS A 115 -4.50 -9.52 26.29
N LEU A 116 -3.64 -9.35 25.28
CA LEU A 116 -3.71 -8.26 24.31
C LEU A 116 -4.41 -8.78 23.06
N SER A 117 -5.67 -8.43 22.90
CA SER A 117 -6.43 -8.62 21.67
C SER A 117 -6.32 -7.41 20.76
N ALA A 118 -6.31 -7.65 19.45
CA ALA A 118 -6.57 -6.60 18.46
C ALA A 118 -7.75 -7.03 17.60
N GLY A 119 -8.86 -6.32 17.72
CA GLY A 119 -9.97 -6.44 16.77
C GLY A 119 -9.82 -5.39 15.67
N PRO A 120 -9.62 -5.76 14.39
CA PRO A 120 -9.99 -4.86 13.31
C PRO A 120 -11.52 -4.74 13.26
N LYS A 121 -12.04 -3.53 13.07
CA LYS A 121 -13.27 -3.38 12.29
C LYS A 121 -12.89 -3.75 10.84
N PRO A 122 -13.40 -4.84 10.25
CA PRO A 122 -13.33 -5.02 8.81
C PRO A 122 -14.02 -3.84 8.11
N PRO A 123 -13.72 -3.59 6.82
CA PRO A 123 -14.57 -2.74 5.97
C PRO A 123 -16.02 -3.19 6.13
N GLU A 124 -16.97 -2.24 6.17
CA GLU A 124 -18.39 -2.50 6.45
C GLU A 124 -18.92 -3.71 5.65
N ASP A 125 -19.64 -4.57 6.37
CA ASP A 125 -20.07 -5.89 5.96
C ASP A 125 -20.94 -5.87 4.69
N ALA A 126 -20.37 -6.18 3.53
CA ALA A 126 -21.13 -6.95 2.55
C ALA A 126 -21.15 -8.41 3.04
N PRO A 127 -22.31 -9.10 3.07
CA PRO A 127 -22.36 -10.48 3.53
C PRO A 127 -21.32 -11.29 2.75
N PRO A 128 -20.50 -12.12 3.42
CA PRO A 128 -19.65 -13.04 2.71
C PRO A 128 -20.59 -13.89 1.84
N ARG A 129 -20.47 -13.77 0.51
CA ARG A 129 -20.83 -14.91 -0.34
C ARG A 129 -20.06 -16.07 0.26
N SER A 130 -20.76 -17.17 0.54
CA SER A 130 -20.15 -18.39 1.08
C SER A 130 -18.79 -18.55 0.43
N ILE A 131 -17.71 -18.50 1.22
CA ILE A 131 -16.35 -18.75 0.73
C ILE A 131 -16.47 -20.09 0.03
N ILE A 132 -16.54 -20.09 -1.30
CA ILE A 132 -16.62 -21.33 -2.05
C ILE A 132 -15.26 -21.95 -1.77
N PRO A 133 -15.18 -23.11 -1.09
CA PRO A 133 -13.90 -23.75 -0.85
C PRO A 133 -13.19 -23.85 -2.20
N CYS A 134 -11.94 -23.38 -2.22
CA CYS A 134 -11.11 -23.14 -3.40
C CYS A 134 -10.69 -24.47 -4.05
N ASN A 135 -11.68 -25.26 -4.46
CA ASN A 135 -11.57 -26.50 -5.21
C ASN A 135 -11.84 -26.27 -6.70
N VAL A 136 -12.17 -25.03 -7.08
CA VAL A 136 -12.30 -24.59 -8.46
C VAL A 136 -10.90 -24.17 -8.91
N ILE A 137 -10.38 -24.84 -9.93
CA ILE A 137 -9.17 -24.38 -10.64
C ILE A 137 -9.55 -23.09 -11.35
N LEU A 138 -8.70 -22.05 -11.31
CA LEU A 138 -8.89 -20.85 -12.14
C LEU A 138 -9.24 -21.32 -13.56
N SER A 139 -10.46 -21.03 -14.00
CA SER A 139 -11.00 -21.58 -15.24
C SER A 139 -10.21 -21.07 -16.45
N ASP A 140 -10.29 -21.80 -17.57
CA ASP A 140 -9.67 -21.42 -18.86
C ASP A 140 -10.13 -20.04 -19.40
N ASP A 141 -11.10 -19.41 -18.73
CA ASP A 141 -11.64 -18.07 -19.01
C ASP A 141 -10.95 -16.94 -18.22
N THR A 142 -9.86 -17.22 -17.51
CA THR A 142 -9.06 -16.23 -16.78
C THR A 142 -7.68 -16.05 -17.41
N GLN A 143 -7.34 -14.81 -17.79
CA GLN A 143 -6.05 -14.50 -18.38
C GLN A 143 -5.52 -13.16 -17.87
N MET A 144 -4.23 -13.11 -17.54
CA MET A 144 -3.51 -11.87 -17.24
C MET A 144 -2.54 -11.60 -18.39
N THR A 145 -2.62 -10.41 -18.96
CA THR A 145 -1.72 -9.98 -20.05
C THR A 145 -0.99 -8.71 -19.63
N TYR A 146 0.34 -8.82 -19.50
CA TYR A 146 1.19 -7.67 -19.27
C TYR A 146 1.32 -6.83 -20.55
N MET A 147 1.02 -5.55 -20.47
CA MET A 147 1.15 -4.61 -21.59
C MET A 147 2.48 -3.87 -21.50
N THR A 148 2.70 -3.12 -20.42
CA THR A 148 3.95 -2.41 -20.11
C THR A 148 3.88 -1.79 -18.72
N HIS A 149 5.01 -1.47 -18.09
CA HIS A 149 5.09 -0.79 -16.78
C HIS A 149 4.03 -1.28 -15.74
N ALA A 150 3.02 -0.48 -15.43
CA ALA A 150 1.90 -0.81 -14.52
C ALA A 150 0.62 -1.22 -15.27
N CYS A 151 0.66 -1.21 -16.60
CA CYS A 151 -0.44 -1.57 -17.48
C CYS A 151 -0.60 -3.07 -17.62
N MET A 152 -1.69 -3.60 -17.07
CA MET A 152 -2.09 -5.00 -17.13
C MET A 152 -3.53 -5.10 -17.64
N GLU A 153 -3.77 -6.03 -18.56
CA GLU A 153 -5.11 -6.48 -18.90
C GLU A 153 -5.44 -7.73 -18.06
N VAL A 154 -6.62 -7.72 -17.45
CA VAL A 154 -7.16 -8.84 -16.69
C VAL A 154 -8.48 -9.26 -17.31
N GLN A 155 -8.48 -10.44 -17.94
CA GLN A 155 -9.67 -11.10 -18.47
C GLN A 155 -10.24 -12.03 -17.40
N LEU A 156 -11.52 -11.83 -17.04
CA LEU A 156 -12.26 -12.67 -16.10
C LEU A 156 -13.61 -13.03 -16.74
N GLY A 157 -13.72 -14.24 -17.29
CA GLY A 157 -14.90 -14.64 -18.05
C GLY A 157 -15.00 -13.83 -19.35
N GLN A 158 -16.10 -13.10 -19.54
CA GLN A 158 -16.28 -12.19 -20.68
C GLN A 158 -15.83 -10.75 -20.39
N LYS A 159 -15.46 -10.43 -19.14
CA LYS A 159 -15.13 -9.06 -18.72
C LYS A 159 -13.63 -8.79 -18.81
N ARG A 160 -13.28 -7.65 -19.40
CA ARG A 160 -11.90 -7.17 -19.49
C ARG A 160 -11.67 -5.92 -18.65
N PHE A 161 -10.68 -6.01 -17.79
CA PHE A 161 -10.16 -4.90 -17.02
C PHE A 161 -8.84 -4.45 -17.61
N MET A 162 -8.62 -3.14 -17.67
CA MET A 162 -7.32 -2.53 -17.97
C MET A 162 -6.90 -1.71 -16.77
N PHE A 163 -5.74 -2.00 -16.20
CA PHE A 163 -5.18 -1.24 -15.08
C PHE A 163 -4.16 -0.24 -15.60
N ASP A 164 -4.19 1.01 -15.12
CA ASP A 164 -3.14 2.03 -15.27
C ASP A 164 -2.52 2.11 -16.69
N PRO A 165 -3.32 2.45 -17.72
CA PRO A 165 -2.86 2.40 -19.11
C PRO A 165 -1.91 3.55 -19.48
N TRP A 166 -0.61 3.35 -19.24
CA TRP A 166 0.46 4.12 -19.87
C TRP A 166 1.00 3.38 -21.09
N LEU A 167 0.43 3.68 -22.27
CA LEU A 167 0.72 2.97 -23.52
C LEU A 167 1.49 3.81 -24.53
N ILE A 168 1.43 5.14 -24.43
CA ILE A 168 2.13 6.03 -25.35
C ILE A 168 2.71 7.25 -24.65
N GLY A 169 3.79 7.77 -25.25
CA GLY A 169 4.47 8.96 -24.78
C GLY A 169 5.23 8.76 -23.46
N PRO A 170 5.83 9.83 -22.94
CA PRO A 170 6.58 9.76 -21.69
C PRO A 170 5.74 10.11 -20.47
N ALA A 171 6.30 9.82 -19.29
CA ALA A 171 5.81 10.27 -17.99
C ALA A 171 6.79 11.29 -17.36
N PHE A 172 6.33 11.98 -16.31
CA PHE A 172 7.07 12.94 -15.49
C PHE A 172 7.87 13.98 -16.31
N ALA A 173 7.15 14.78 -17.10
CA ALA A 173 7.74 15.85 -17.92
C ALA A 173 8.87 15.38 -18.85
N ARG A 174 8.70 14.21 -19.49
CA ARG A 174 9.70 13.55 -20.36
C ARG A 174 10.91 12.95 -19.64
N GLY A 175 10.85 12.88 -18.32
CA GLY A 175 11.87 12.21 -17.52
C GLY A 175 11.82 10.69 -17.65
N TRP A 176 10.63 10.10 -17.79
CA TRP A 176 10.44 8.65 -17.82
C TRP A 176 9.90 8.15 -19.15
N TRP A 177 10.48 7.05 -19.63
CA TRP A 177 10.12 6.39 -20.88
C TRP A 177 9.95 4.89 -20.67
N LEU A 178 9.00 4.29 -21.37
CA LEU A 178 8.75 2.85 -21.29
C LEU A 178 10.00 2.06 -21.72
N VAL A 179 10.36 1.03 -20.94
CA VAL A 179 11.43 0.09 -21.34
C VAL A 179 10.95 -0.80 -22.48
N HIS A 180 9.69 -1.22 -22.42
CA HIS A 180 9.08 -2.13 -23.38
C HIS A 180 8.12 -1.37 -24.26
N GLU A 181 8.23 -1.60 -25.57
CA GLU A 181 7.21 -1.21 -26.51
C GLU A 181 5.94 -2.01 -26.21
N PRO A 182 4.78 -1.34 -26.00
CA PRO A 182 3.53 -2.05 -25.76
C PRO A 182 3.11 -2.91 -26.98
N PRO A 183 2.32 -3.97 -26.77
CA PRO A 183 1.75 -4.75 -27.87
C PRO A 183 1.04 -3.87 -28.89
N THR A 184 1.12 -4.22 -30.18
CA THR A 184 0.57 -3.40 -31.26
C THR A 184 -0.95 -3.21 -31.18
N ASP A 185 -1.66 -4.14 -30.55
CA ASP A 185 -3.11 -4.11 -30.33
C ASP A 185 -3.51 -3.50 -28.97
N CYS A 186 -2.57 -2.99 -28.16
CA CYS A 186 -2.84 -2.53 -26.79
C CYS A 186 -3.88 -1.40 -26.72
N LEU A 187 -3.88 -0.48 -27.69
CA LEU A 187 -4.86 0.61 -27.75
C LEU A 187 -6.25 0.11 -28.13
N ASP A 188 -6.34 -0.91 -29.00
CA ASP A 188 -7.60 -1.56 -29.36
C ASP A 188 -8.17 -2.35 -28.17
N ARG A 189 -7.31 -3.06 -27.44
CA ARG A 189 -7.65 -3.73 -26.19
C ARG A 189 -8.19 -2.75 -25.16
N MET A 190 -7.48 -1.65 -24.90
CA MET A 190 -7.94 -0.60 -23.98
C MET A 190 -9.30 -0.04 -24.42
N CYS A 191 -9.49 0.28 -25.70
CA CYS A 191 -10.77 0.82 -26.17
C CYS A 191 -11.93 -0.17 -26.03
N THR A 192 -11.66 -1.47 -25.99
CA THR A 192 -12.69 -2.51 -25.89
C THR A 192 -12.82 -3.09 -24.48
N ALA A 193 -12.06 -2.58 -23.50
CA ALA A 193 -12.17 -2.98 -22.10
C ALA A 193 -13.54 -2.63 -21.52
N ASP A 194 -14.06 -3.49 -20.64
CA ASP A 194 -15.29 -3.27 -19.89
C ASP A 194 -15.06 -2.39 -18.65
N PHE A 195 -13.82 -2.29 -18.21
CA PHE A 195 -13.42 -1.61 -16.99
C PHE A 195 -12.01 -1.05 -17.16
N ILE A 196 -11.81 0.23 -16.88
CA ILE A 196 -10.47 0.84 -16.84
C ILE A 196 -10.25 1.36 -15.43
N TYR A 197 -9.28 0.81 -14.72
CA TYR A 197 -8.86 1.29 -13.41
C TYR A 197 -7.72 2.30 -13.58
N ILE A 198 -7.83 3.44 -12.91
CA ILE A 198 -6.69 4.35 -12.74
C ILE A 198 -6.47 4.53 -11.24
N SER A 199 -5.32 4.05 -10.77
CA SER A 199 -4.98 3.98 -9.36
C SER A 199 -4.74 5.35 -8.73
N HIS A 200 -3.99 6.23 -9.39
CA HIS A 200 -3.70 7.57 -8.89
C HIS A 200 -3.20 8.52 -9.99
N MET A 201 -2.88 9.76 -9.59
CA MET A 201 -2.69 10.89 -10.50
C MET A 201 -1.30 11.00 -11.16
N HIS A 202 -0.34 10.15 -10.81
CA HIS A 202 0.99 10.20 -11.44
C HIS A 202 0.92 9.79 -12.91
N SER A 203 1.70 10.45 -13.76
CA SER A 203 1.56 10.39 -15.23
C SER A 203 1.92 9.05 -15.88
N ASP A 204 2.61 8.18 -15.16
CA ASP A 204 2.93 6.79 -15.51
C ASP A 204 1.80 5.79 -15.21
N TYR A 205 0.75 6.24 -14.51
CA TYR A 205 -0.50 5.49 -14.28
C TYR A 205 -1.69 6.21 -14.95
N LEU A 206 -1.74 7.54 -14.83
CA LEU A 206 -2.66 8.44 -15.51
C LEU A 206 -2.00 9.08 -16.75
N SER A 207 -1.87 8.30 -17.82
CA SER A 207 -1.25 8.79 -19.06
C SER A 207 -2.24 9.59 -19.92
N TYR A 208 -2.18 10.92 -19.82
CA TYR A 208 -2.98 11.80 -20.69
C TYR A 208 -2.80 11.57 -22.20
N PRO A 209 -1.59 11.30 -22.73
CA PRO A 209 -1.43 10.91 -24.13
C PRO A 209 -2.28 9.67 -24.48
N THR A 210 -2.21 8.63 -23.66
CA THR A 210 -2.99 7.39 -23.86
C THR A 210 -4.49 7.66 -23.76
N LEU A 211 -4.91 8.42 -22.74
CA LEU A 211 -6.31 8.77 -22.53
C LEU A 211 -6.88 9.66 -23.64
N LYS A 212 -6.05 10.47 -24.31
CA LYS A 212 -6.49 11.26 -25.46
C LYS A 212 -6.98 10.35 -26.59
N VAL A 213 -6.22 9.30 -26.92
CA VAL A 213 -6.62 8.29 -27.90
C VAL A 213 -7.90 7.58 -27.47
N LEU A 214 -8.01 7.20 -26.19
CA LEU A 214 -9.23 6.62 -25.66
C LEU A 214 -10.44 7.55 -25.84
N SER A 215 -10.30 8.85 -25.52
CA SER A 215 -11.40 9.80 -25.65
C SER A 215 -11.85 10.05 -27.08
N ASP A 216 -10.92 9.98 -28.03
CA ASP A 216 -11.22 10.19 -29.44
C ASP A 216 -11.92 8.95 -30.05
N ARG A 217 -11.66 7.76 -29.51
CA ARG A 217 -12.21 6.49 -30.02
C ARG A 217 -13.45 6.01 -29.28
N ARG A 218 -13.49 6.18 -27.96
CA ARG A 218 -14.54 5.73 -27.05
C ARG A 218 -14.64 6.65 -25.83
N PRO A 219 -15.25 7.84 -25.97
CA PRO A 219 -15.37 8.81 -24.88
C PRO A 219 -16.20 8.31 -23.69
N ASP A 220 -17.10 7.35 -23.92
CA ASP A 220 -17.97 6.72 -22.91
C ASP A 220 -17.33 5.51 -22.20
N ALA A 221 -16.06 5.21 -22.47
CA ALA A 221 -15.35 4.11 -21.83
C ALA A 221 -15.40 4.26 -20.30
N PRO A 222 -15.80 3.21 -19.55
CA PRO A 222 -15.98 3.30 -18.11
C PRO A 222 -14.62 3.30 -17.41
N ILE A 223 -14.29 4.44 -16.82
CA ILE A 223 -13.09 4.60 -16.00
C ILE A 223 -13.50 4.62 -14.54
N PHE A 224 -12.80 3.88 -13.70
CA PHE A 224 -13.00 3.80 -12.27
C PHE A 224 -11.79 4.35 -11.55
N VAL A 225 -12.06 5.29 -10.65
CA VAL A 225 -11.08 5.94 -9.77
C VAL A 225 -11.63 5.93 -8.35
N SER A 226 -10.77 6.15 -7.36
CA SER A 226 -11.23 6.29 -5.98
C SER A 226 -11.64 7.72 -5.62
N ASP A 227 -12.40 7.85 -4.54
CA ASP A 227 -12.73 9.12 -3.88
C ASP A 227 -11.54 9.63 -3.04
N THR A 228 -10.47 10.04 -3.72
CA THR A 228 -9.29 10.66 -3.11
C THR A 228 -9.47 12.17 -2.98
N SER A 229 -8.92 12.77 -1.91
CA SER A 229 -9.00 14.23 -1.72
C SER A 229 -8.18 15.02 -2.74
N ARG A 230 -7.19 14.40 -3.38
CA ARG A 230 -6.60 14.88 -4.64
C ARG A 230 -7.26 14.13 -5.79
N PRO A 231 -8.15 14.78 -6.56
CA PRO A 231 -8.82 14.12 -7.67
C PRO A 231 -7.81 13.56 -8.66
N VAL A 232 -8.01 12.31 -9.07
CA VAL A 232 -7.15 11.64 -10.05
C VAL A 232 -7.15 12.44 -11.36
N PHE A 233 -8.31 12.86 -11.84
CA PHE A 233 -8.43 13.64 -13.07
C PHE A 233 -8.24 15.15 -12.85
N TRP A 234 -7.42 15.76 -13.72
CA TRP A 234 -7.31 17.20 -13.80
C TRP A 234 -8.44 17.76 -14.67
N LEU A 235 -9.28 18.60 -14.06
CA LEU A 235 -10.48 19.18 -14.70
C LEU A 235 -10.18 20.06 -15.93
N GLN A 236 -8.93 20.52 -16.10
CA GLN A 236 -8.51 21.29 -17.28
C GLN A 236 -7.80 20.43 -18.34
N SER A 237 -7.82 19.10 -18.21
CA SER A 237 -7.23 18.23 -19.22
C SER A 237 -8.00 18.32 -20.55
N GLN A 238 -7.31 18.07 -21.66
CA GLN A 238 -7.93 18.06 -23.00
C GLN A 238 -8.74 16.79 -23.27
N VAL A 239 -8.89 15.93 -22.27
CA VAL A 239 -9.48 14.61 -22.44
C VAL A 239 -10.98 14.68 -22.14
N LYS A 240 -11.77 14.08 -23.02
CA LYS A 240 -13.23 14.21 -23.05
C LYS A 240 -13.97 12.96 -22.56
N GLN A 241 -13.39 12.17 -21.65
CA GLN A 241 -14.13 11.04 -21.11
C GLN A 241 -15.37 11.51 -20.35
N THR A 242 -16.48 10.83 -20.60
CA THR A 242 -17.80 11.17 -20.05
C THR A 242 -18.26 10.20 -18.97
N ASN A 243 -17.57 9.07 -18.80
CA ASN A 243 -17.96 7.98 -17.92
C ASN A 243 -16.89 7.69 -16.85
N ILE A 244 -16.71 8.65 -15.94
CA ILE A 244 -15.82 8.51 -14.77
C ILE A 244 -16.64 8.11 -13.56
N ASN A 245 -16.30 6.97 -12.97
CA ASN A 245 -16.96 6.37 -11.82
C ASN A 245 -16.05 6.51 -10.59
N VAL A 246 -16.44 7.38 -9.66
CA VAL A 246 -15.72 7.58 -8.40
C VAL A 246 -16.25 6.58 -7.37
N VAL A 247 -15.38 5.73 -6.85
CA VAL A 247 -15.74 4.61 -5.96
C VAL A 247 -15.23 4.90 -4.54
N PRO A 248 -16.06 4.71 -3.50
CA PRO A 248 -15.62 4.86 -2.12
C PRO A 248 -14.69 3.72 -1.69
N PHE A 249 -13.73 4.04 -0.82
CA PHE A 249 -12.80 3.06 -0.26
C PHE A 249 -13.50 1.98 0.56
N GLY A 250 -13.05 0.74 0.40
CA GLY A 250 -13.48 -0.38 1.25
C GLY A 250 -14.90 -0.89 0.96
N VAL A 251 -15.52 -0.47 -0.15
CA VAL A 251 -16.87 -0.90 -0.53
C VAL A 251 -16.81 -1.82 -1.75
N TRP A 252 -17.38 -3.01 -1.62
CA TRP A 252 -17.50 -3.95 -2.74
C TRP A 252 -18.46 -3.43 -3.81
N GLN A 253 -17.96 -3.37 -5.04
CA GLN A 253 -18.70 -3.10 -6.26
C GLN A 253 -18.95 -4.41 -7.00
N ASN A 254 -20.21 -4.85 -7.04
CA ASN A 254 -20.59 -6.08 -7.73
C ASN A 254 -20.83 -5.79 -9.21
N LEU A 255 -20.06 -6.43 -10.09
CA LEU A 255 -20.22 -6.30 -11.54
C LEU A 255 -21.18 -7.36 -12.09
N ASP A 256 -21.18 -8.56 -11.51
CA ASP A 256 -22.16 -9.62 -11.78
C ASP A 256 -22.28 -10.63 -10.60
N GLU A 257 -22.85 -11.81 -10.87
CA GLU A 257 -23.04 -12.89 -9.88
C GLU A 257 -21.72 -13.47 -9.34
N HIS A 258 -20.63 -13.35 -10.08
CA HIS A 258 -19.34 -13.99 -9.76
C HIS A 258 -18.18 -13.03 -9.68
N LEU A 259 -18.33 -11.80 -10.17
CA LEU A 259 -17.29 -10.80 -10.27
C LEU A 259 -17.61 -9.55 -9.45
N ARG A 260 -16.68 -9.17 -8.59
CA ARG A 260 -16.74 -7.92 -7.83
C ARG A 260 -15.35 -7.35 -7.61
N PHE A 261 -15.28 -6.06 -7.32
CA PHE A 261 -14.02 -5.40 -6.98
C PHE A 261 -14.19 -4.46 -5.80
N MET A 262 -13.07 -4.08 -5.17
CA MET A 262 -13.03 -3.10 -4.11
C MET A 262 -11.74 -2.30 -4.22
N ILE A 263 -11.85 -0.97 -4.17
CA ILE A 263 -10.70 -0.08 -4.12
C ILE A 263 -10.39 0.24 -2.66
N LEU A 264 -9.11 0.28 -2.32
CA LEU A 264 -8.57 0.48 -0.98
C LEU A 264 -7.57 1.63 -0.99
N MET A 265 -7.54 2.38 0.09
CA MET A 265 -6.63 3.52 0.27
C MET A 265 -5.20 3.07 0.55
N ASP A 266 -4.21 3.89 0.24
CA ASP A 266 -2.91 3.77 0.86
C ASP A 266 -2.93 4.27 2.32
N GLY A 267 -2.17 3.60 3.18
CA GLY A 267 -2.06 3.98 4.59
C GLY A 267 -1.12 5.16 4.85
N VAL A 268 -0.28 5.51 3.87
CA VAL A 268 0.68 6.62 3.98
C VAL A 268 0.24 7.83 3.15
N HIS A 269 -0.21 7.58 1.91
CA HIS A 269 -0.71 8.59 0.98
C HIS A 269 -2.20 8.42 0.69
N PRO A 270 -3.08 8.43 1.71
CA PRO A 270 -4.53 8.21 1.54
C PRO A 270 -5.21 9.25 0.65
N GLU A 271 -4.58 10.41 0.47
CA GLU A 271 -5.04 11.48 -0.40
C GLU A 271 -4.82 11.23 -1.88
N MET A 272 -4.06 10.19 -2.27
CA MET A 272 -3.60 9.98 -3.64
C MET A 272 -3.56 8.51 -4.05
N ASP A 273 -2.82 7.68 -3.32
CA ASP A 273 -2.47 6.33 -3.78
C ASP A 273 -3.56 5.33 -3.41
N THR A 274 -3.86 4.42 -4.34
CA THR A 274 -4.92 3.44 -4.15
C THR A 274 -4.53 2.06 -4.71
N CYS A 275 -5.08 1.02 -4.10
CA CYS A 275 -4.92 -0.36 -4.52
C CYS A 275 -6.28 -1.01 -4.73
N ILE A 276 -6.33 -2.11 -5.48
CA ILE A 276 -7.59 -2.77 -5.85
C ILE A 276 -7.54 -4.27 -5.56
N ILE A 277 -8.67 -4.79 -5.11
CA ILE A 277 -8.92 -6.22 -4.99
C ILE A 277 -10.01 -6.60 -6.00
N LEU A 278 -9.76 -7.63 -6.79
CA LEU A 278 -10.78 -8.32 -7.58
C LEU A 278 -11.12 -9.66 -6.94
N GLU A 279 -12.40 -10.02 -6.93
CA GLU A 279 -12.86 -11.37 -6.61
C GLU A 279 -13.65 -11.91 -7.80
N TYR A 280 -13.26 -13.08 -8.31
CA TYR A 280 -13.92 -13.78 -9.41
C TYR A 280 -14.08 -15.27 -9.12
N LYS A 281 -15.32 -15.76 -9.06
CA LYS A 281 -15.65 -17.17 -8.79
C LYS A 281 -14.94 -17.74 -7.55
N GLY A 282 -14.72 -16.90 -6.53
CA GLY A 282 -14.04 -17.28 -5.28
C GLY A 282 -12.51 -17.11 -5.30
N HIS A 283 -11.91 -16.77 -6.44
CA HIS A 283 -10.49 -16.42 -6.54
C HIS A 283 -10.26 -14.94 -6.29
N MET A 284 -9.13 -14.59 -5.67
CA MET A 284 -8.80 -13.22 -5.30
C MET A 284 -7.52 -12.74 -5.96
N ILE A 285 -7.58 -11.56 -6.57
CA ILE A 285 -6.44 -10.85 -7.14
C ILE A 285 -6.24 -9.55 -6.36
N LEU A 286 -5.06 -9.36 -5.80
CA LEU A 286 -4.66 -8.14 -5.11
C LEU A 286 -3.66 -7.38 -5.97
N ASN A 287 -4.00 -6.17 -6.41
CA ASN A 287 -3.07 -5.26 -7.04
C ASN A 287 -2.76 -4.10 -6.10
N THR A 288 -1.57 -4.09 -5.50
CA THR A 288 -1.15 -3.00 -4.61
C THR A 288 -0.60 -1.79 -5.35
N VAL A 289 -0.39 -1.89 -6.67
CA VAL A 289 0.32 -0.88 -7.47
C VAL A 289 1.61 -0.48 -6.74
N ASP A 290 1.84 0.81 -6.50
CA ASP A 290 2.96 1.38 -5.77
C ASP A 290 2.59 1.96 -4.40
N CYS A 291 1.44 1.55 -3.83
CA CYS A 291 1.05 1.93 -2.48
C CYS A 291 2.18 1.66 -1.47
N THR A 292 2.54 2.66 -0.69
CA THR A 292 3.59 2.52 0.33
C THR A 292 3.18 1.54 1.43
N ARG A 293 1.93 1.64 1.89
CA ARG A 293 1.33 0.78 2.91
C ARG A 293 -0.15 0.49 2.58
N PRO A 294 -0.42 -0.34 1.55
CA PRO A 294 -1.77 -0.60 1.04
C PRO A 294 -2.75 -1.00 2.15
N ASN A 295 -3.88 -0.29 2.23
CA ASN A 295 -4.92 -0.40 3.26
C ASN A 295 -4.39 -0.36 4.71
N GLY A 296 -3.32 0.38 4.97
CA GLY A 296 -2.66 0.42 6.27
C GLY A 296 -2.02 -0.91 6.68
N GLY A 297 -1.77 -1.81 5.72
CA GLY A 297 -1.23 -3.16 5.95
C GLY A 297 -2.29 -4.19 6.33
N ARG A 298 -3.58 -3.87 6.20
CA ARG A 298 -4.69 -4.82 6.39
C ARG A 298 -5.09 -5.38 5.03
N LEU A 299 -4.40 -6.41 4.60
CA LEU A 299 -4.60 -7.05 3.30
C LEU A 299 -5.05 -8.49 3.47
N PRO A 300 -5.80 -9.05 2.50
CA PRO A 300 -6.14 -10.46 2.50
C PRO A 300 -4.88 -11.33 2.40
N GLU A 301 -4.85 -12.40 3.18
CA GLU A 301 -3.84 -13.46 3.09
C GLU A 301 -4.30 -14.51 2.06
N LYS A 302 -3.34 -15.24 1.48
CA LYS A 302 -3.54 -16.37 0.56
C LYS A 302 -4.35 -16.06 -0.69
N VAL A 303 -4.17 -14.85 -1.23
CA VAL A 303 -4.73 -14.48 -2.54
C VAL A 303 -4.11 -15.33 -3.65
N ASP A 304 -4.86 -15.54 -4.74
CA ASP A 304 -4.38 -16.33 -5.88
C ASP A 304 -3.29 -15.62 -6.66
N LEU A 305 -3.40 -14.29 -6.80
CA LEU A 305 -2.44 -13.44 -7.47
C LEU A 305 -2.25 -12.15 -6.68
N MET A 306 -0.99 -11.80 -6.42
CA MET A 306 -0.60 -10.50 -5.90
C MET A 306 0.30 -9.78 -6.90
N MET A 307 -0.04 -8.54 -7.22
CA MET A 307 0.74 -7.63 -8.07
C MET A 307 1.20 -6.43 -7.25
N SER A 308 2.46 -6.03 -7.42
CA SER A 308 2.99 -4.80 -6.80
C SER A 308 4.21 -4.26 -7.53
N ASP A 309 4.47 -2.97 -7.36
CA ASP A 309 5.72 -2.35 -7.79
C ASP A 309 6.95 -3.10 -7.25
N PHE A 310 8.03 -3.05 -8.01
CA PHE A 310 9.35 -3.51 -7.57
C PHE A 310 10.43 -2.45 -7.74
N ALA A 311 10.12 -1.34 -8.40
CA ALA A 311 11.02 -0.22 -8.61
C ALA A 311 10.38 1.04 -8.04
N GLY A 312 11.19 1.81 -7.30
CA GLY A 312 10.86 3.18 -6.93
C GLY A 312 11.75 4.15 -7.69
N GLY A 313 11.56 5.44 -7.47
CA GLY A 313 12.42 6.47 -8.09
C GLY A 313 11.73 7.77 -8.43
N ALA A 314 10.43 7.93 -8.15
CA ALA A 314 9.70 9.18 -8.37
C ALA A 314 10.10 10.28 -7.37
N SER A 315 11.39 10.57 -7.25
CA SER A 315 11.91 11.65 -6.41
C SER A 315 13.10 12.33 -7.05
N GLY A 316 13.09 13.66 -7.03
CA GLY A 316 14.28 14.44 -7.36
C GLY A 316 15.42 14.20 -6.36
N PHE A 317 15.15 13.69 -5.15
CA PHE A 317 16.19 13.35 -4.20
C PHE A 317 16.73 11.93 -4.45
N PRO A 318 18.07 11.72 -4.47
CA PRO A 318 19.11 12.73 -4.27
C PRO A 318 19.63 13.34 -5.58
N MET A 319 19.07 13.00 -6.73
CA MET A 319 19.62 13.32 -8.06
C MET A 319 19.81 14.82 -8.29
N THR A 320 18.86 15.65 -7.87
CA THR A 320 18.89 17.11 -8.03
C THR A 320 19.74 17.84 -6.98
N PHE A 321 20.29 17.12 -5.99
CA PHE A 321 21.06 17.71 -4.91
C PHE A 321 22.56 17.67 -5.23
N CYS A 322 23.26 18.78 -4.99
CA CYS A 322 24.69 18.90 -5.26
C CYS A 322 25.45 19.51 -4.06
N GLY A 323 26.78 19.35 -4.06
CA GLY A 323 27.66 19.85 -3.01
C GLY A 323 27.65 19.03 -1.72
N GLY A 324 28.63 19.30 -0.84
CA GLY A 324 28.77 18.63 0.45
C GLY A 324 28.83 17.11 0.32
N LYS A 325 27.93 16.41 1.03
CA LYS A 325 27.84 14.94 1.00
C LYS A 325 27.22 14.36 -0.28
N TYR A 326 26.57 15.16 -1.11
CA TYR A 326 25.80 14.69 -2.27
C TYR A 326 26.68 14.49 -3.52
N ASN A 327 27.81 13.80 -3.36
CA ASN A 327 28.65 13.36 -4.47
C ASN A 327 28.09 12.08 -5.12
N ASP A 328 28.55 11.74 -6.33
CA ASP A 328 28.01 10.60 -7.10
C ASP A 328 28.20 9.25 -6.39
N SER A 329 29.31 9.07 -5.69
CA SER A 329 29.56 7.86 -4.90
C SER A 329 28.54 7.69 -3.77
N TRP A 330 28.24 8.78 -3.05
CA TRP A 330 27.21 8.78 -2.01
C TRP A 330 25.82 8.54 -2.60
N LYS A 331 25.47 9.19 -3.73
CA LYS A 331 24.19 8.98 -4.43
C LYS A 331 24.02 7.52 -4.85
N ALA A 332 25.05 6.91 -5.43
CA ALA A 332 25.05 5.50 -5.82
C ALA A 332 24.83 4.58 -4.61
N GLY A 333 25.51 4.85 -3.49
CA GLY A 333 25.32 4.13 -2.23
C GLY A 333 23.91 4.29 -1.66
N PHE A 334 23.37 5.50 -1.70
CA PHE A 334 22.01 5.80 -1.26
C PHE A 334 20.97 5.03 -2.10
N ILE A 335 21.03 5.12 -3.44
CA ILE A 335 20.11 4.44 -4.34
C ILE A 335 20.16 2.92 -4.15
N LYS A 336 21.36 2.35 -4.00
CA LYS A 336 21.53 0.92 -3.69
C LYS A 336 20.82 0.53 -2.40
N ASN A 337 20.95 1.35 -1.35
CA ASN A 337 20.29 1.11 -0.07
C ASN A 337 18.76 1.22 -0.16
N GLU A 338 18.24 2.22 -0.88
CA GLU A 338 16.78 2.36 -1.08
C GLU A 338 16.20 1.19 -1.89
N ARG A 339 16.87 0.75 -2.95
CA ARG A 339 16.48 -0.46 -3.70
C ARG A 339 16.45 -1.71 -2.82
N ASN A 340 17.46 -1.89 -1.97
CA ASN A 340 17.48 -2.99 -1.00
C ASN A 340 16.34 -2.89 0.03
N LYS A 341 15.99 -1.69 0.50
CA LYS A 341 14.85 -1.49 1.41
C LYS A 341 13.53 -1.89 0.75
N LEU A 342 13.32 -1.48 -0.50
CA LEU A 342 12.13 -1.84 -1.27
C LEU A 342 12.03 -3.35 -1.48
N LEU A 343 13.11 -3.98 -1.97
CA LEU A 343 13.15 -5.43 -2.17
C LEU A 343 12.83 -6.20 -0.88
N ASN A 344 13.45 -5.82 0.24
CA ASN A 344 13.19 -6.45 1.53
C ASN A 344 11.74 -6.26 2.00
N TYR A 345 11.18 -5.07 1.77
CA TYR A 345 9.79 -4.79 2.10
C TYR A 345 8.83 -5.66 1.29
N LYS A 346 9.01 -5.75 -0.03
CA LYS A 346 8.17 -6.59 -0.90
C LYS A 346 8.31 -8.07 -0.56
N ALA A 347 9.52 -8.55 -0.30
CA ALA A 347 9.76 -9.92 0.15
C ALA A 347 9.06 -10.23 1.48
N GLN A 348 9.06 -9.31 2.44
CA GLN A 348 8.32 -9.45 3.70
C GLN A 348 6.81 -9.47 3.48
N LEU A 349 6.30 -8.61 2.58
CA LEU A 349 4.87 -8.55 2.27
C LEU A 349 4.40 -9.86 1.64
N VAL A 350 5.10 -10.37 0.62
CA VAL A 350 4.82 -11.68 -0.01
C VAL A 350 4.89 -12.81 1.02
N LYS A 351 5.92 -12.82 1.88
CA LYS A 351 6.02 -13.83 2.94
C LYS A 351 4.86 -13.78 3.93
N SER A 352 4.38 -12.58 4.26
CA SER A 352 3.29 -12.39 5.23
C SER A 352 1.91 -12.69 4.67
N LEU A 353 1.70 -12.41 3.39
CA LEU A 353 0.41 -12.61 2.72
C LEU A 353 0.31 -13.97 2.05
N GLU A 354 1.41 -14.69 1.86
CA GLU A 354 1.44 -16.04 1.26
C GLU A 354 0.62 -16.15 -0.04
N PRO A 355 0.75 -15.22 -1.02
CA PRO A 355 -0.01 -15.33 -2.26
C PRO A 355 0.43 -16.57 -3.04
N ARG A 356 -0.49 -17.20 -3.77
CA ARG A 356 -0.15 -18.36 -4.60
C ARG A 356 0.80 -17.98 -5.73
N ILE A 357 0.59 -16.81 -6.34
CA ILE A 357 1.46 -16.22 -7.36
C ILE A 357 1.76 -14.78 -6.99
N TYR A 358 3.03 -14.39 -7.06
CA TYR A 358 3.46 -13.00 -6.96
C TYR A 358 4.00 -12.52 -8.30
N CYS A 359 3.46 -11.41 -8.80
CA CYS A 359 3.85 -10.80 -10.07
C CYS A 359 4.37 -9.38 -9.82
N PRO A 360 5.70 -9.16 -9.79
CA PRO A 360 6.24 -7.81 -9.74
C PRO A 360 5.98 -7.09 -11.07
N PHE A 361 5.45 -5.88 -11.01
CA PHE A 361 5.20 -5.01 -12.17
C PHE A 361 5.55 -3.55 -11.82
N ALA A 362 5.12 -2.55 -12.60
CA ALA A 362 5.26 -1.12 -12.28
C ALA A 362 6.70 -0.70 -11.96
N GLY A 363 7.67 -1.16 -12.77
CA GLY A 363 9.07 -0.78 -12.62
C GLY A 363 9.87 -0.74 -13.92
N TYR A 364 9.19 -0.91 -15.06
CA TYR A 364 9.81 -1.01 -16.39
C TYR A 364 9.84 0.33 -17.13
N PHE A 365 10.59 1.29 -16.60
CA PHE A 365 10.86 2.58 -17.24
C PHE A 365 12.36 2.90 -17.24
N VAL A 366 12.76 3.85 -18.08
CA VAL A 366 14.10 4.45 -18.06
C VAL A 366 14.01 5.95 -17.82
N GLU A 367 14.98 6.47 -17.07
CA GLU A 367 15.12 7.89 -16.74
C GLU A 367 15.99 8.63 -17.76
N ALA A 368 15.81 8.32 -19.04
CA ALA A 368 16.59 8.85 -20.15
C ALA A 368 15.73 8.94 -21.40
N HIS A 369 15.94 9.96 -22.23
CA HIS A 369 15.26 10.05 -23.50
C HIS A 369 15.71 8.87 -24.41
N PRO A 370 14.84 8.29 -25.25
CA PRO A 370 15.23 7.20 -26.15
C PRO A 370 16.41 7.56 -27.08
N SER A 371 16.58 8.84 -27.39
CA SER A 371 17.70 9.38 -28.18
C SER A 371 19.01 9.56 -27.41
N ASP A 372 19.01 9.41 -26.08
CA ASP A 372 20.22 9.52 -25.25
C ASP A 372 21.03 8.20 -25.20
N ARG A 373 20.56 7.15 -25.90
CA ARG A 373 21.18 5.81 -25.94
C ARG A 373 22.24 5.64 -27.02
#